data_AF-A0AA39GAF0-F1
#
_entry.id   AF-A0AA39GAF0-F1
#
_cell.length_a   1.000
_cell.length_b   1.000
_cell.length_c   1.000
_cell.angle_alpha   90.00
_cell.angle_beta   90.00
_cell.angle_gamma   90.00
#
_symmetry.space_group_name_H-M   'P 1'
#
loop_
_entity.id
_entity.type
_entity.pdbx_description
1 polymer ?
#
loop_
_entity_poly.entity_id
_entity_poly.type
_entity_poly.pdbx_seq_one_letter_code
_entity_poly.pdbx_strand_id
1 'polypeptide(L)'
;MDVSKNGSVKDKCNKSAYDPVEVNEEEKNKENGDEIKLEAKMSLLNGVTVIVGSIIGSGIFVSPTGVIMHTGSVNMALIVWTASGIFSMVGAYCYAELGCMIKRSGADYAYIMETFGSFAAFIRLWVECMIVRPCSQAIVALTFSIYVLKPFFPDCAPPADAARLLAAVCICTLAFVNCWDVKWATRVQDVFTYAKLLALFVIICAGAYQLIYGHTEHFTFENTRTEATSIALSFYSGLFAYNGWNYLNFIIEELKDPVRNLPKAIAISCTLVTIVYVLTNVAFYTTLSPKDVLSSEAVAVTFANHLFGIMAWIIPVFVALSTFGAVNGILLTSSRLFYAGACEGQMPEILTMIQVSRLTPAPAVICMAILSMLYLTSSNINALINYVGFATWLSIGVSVLCVPWLRYTHPDLP
;
A
#
# COMPACT_ATOMS: atom_id res chain seq x y z
N MET A 1 0.76 -35.40 39.44
CA MET A 1 1.01 -33.97 39.73
C MET A 1 2.17 -33.58 38.85
N ASP A 2 1.90 -32.89 37.75
CA ASP A 2 2.85 -31.99 37.08
C ASP A 2 2.07 -31.23 36.01
N VAL A 3 1.55 -30.08 36.44
CA VAL A 3 0.91 -29.06 35.59
C VAL A 3 1.97 -27.97 35.46
N SER A 4 2.55 -27.80 34.26
CA SER A 4 3.56 -26.77 34.04
C SER A 4 3.38 -26.07 32.70
N LYS A 5 2.81 -24.86 32.80
CA LYS A 5 3.08 -23.66 32.01
C LYS A 5 2.81 -23.71 30.50
N ASN A 6 1.53 -23.72 30.14
CA ASN A 6 1.08 -22.99 28.95
C ASN A 6 1.10 -21.49 29.27
N GLY A 7 2.19 -20.81 28.92
CA GLY A 7 2.18 -19.35 28.81
C GLY A 7 1.25 -18.96 27.68
N SER A 8 0.03 -18.54 28.02
CA SER A 8 -0.94 -18.11 27.02
C SER A 8 -0.47 -16.80 26.41
N VAL A 9 -0.67 -16.64 25.10
CA VAL A 9 -0.29 -15.46 24.31
C VAL A 9 -0.89 -14.15 24.88
N LYS A 10 -1.91 -14.24 25.74
CA LYS A 10 -2.52 -13.09 26.45
C LYS A 10 -1.52 -12.32 27.33
N ASP A 11 -0.52 -12.97 27.92
CA ASP A 11 0.38 -12.30 28.87
C ASP A 11 1.37 -11.34 28.19
N LYS A 12 1.53 -11.42 26.86
CA LYS A 12 2.44 -10.54 26.09
C LYS A 12 1.79 -9.25 25.59
N CYS A 13 0.46 -9.12 25.62
CA CYS A 13 -0.27 -7.96 25.08
C CYS A 13 -0.60 -6.90 26.14
N ASN A 14 -0.42 -7.20 27.43
CA ASN A 14 -1.12 -6.49 28.51
C ASN A 14 -0.32 -5.37 29.22
N LYS A 15 0.79 -4.88 28.66
CA LYS A 15 1.52 -3.72 29.23
C LYS A 15 0.92 -2.42 28.71
N SER A 16 0.34 -1.61 29.60
CA SER A 16 -0.19 -0.26 29.31
C SER A 16 0.92 0.64 28.74
N ALA A 17 0.61 1.47 27.73
CA ALA A 17 1.60 2.32 27.07
C ALA A 17 2.15 3.45 27.95
N TYR A 18 1.57 3.65 29.14
CA TYR A 18 1.92 4.69 30.11
C TYR A 18 2.77 4.21 31.28
N ASP A 19 3.13 2.93 31.35
CA ASP A 19 4.04 2.49 32.39
C ASP A 19 5.43 3.09 32.09
N PRO A 20 5.97 3.98 32.93
CA PRO A 20 7.33 4.44 32.76
C PRO A 20 8.22 3.20 32.77
N VAL A 21 9.12 3.10 31.79
CA VAL A 21 10.27 2.22 31.92
C VAL A 21 11.12 2.82 33.02
N GLU A 22 10.77 2.56 34.28
CA GLU A 22 11.67 2.77 35.40
C GLU A 22 12.87 1.88 35.15
N VAL A 23 13.95 2.48 34.64
CA VAL A 23 15.27 1.87 34.68
C VAL A 23 15.73 1.97 36.13
N ASN A 24 15.15 1.15 37.01
CA ASN A 24 15.74 0.88 38.31
C ASN A 24 16.99 0.04 38.04
N GLU A 25 18.16 0.68 38.12
CA GLU A 25 19.46 0.05 37.92
C GLU A 25 19.74 -1.11 38.91
N GLU A 26 18.90 -1.28 39.94
CA GLU A 26 19.03 -2.32 40.96
C GLU A 26 18.29 -3.64 40.66
N GLU A 27 17.37 -3.70 39.68
CA GLU A 27 16.67 -4.96 39.32
C GLU A 27 17.35 -5.76 38.20
N LYS A 28 18.51 -5.29 37.70
CA LYS A 28 19.24 -5.90 36.58
C LYS A 28 19.76 -7.33 36.78
N ASN A 29 19.55 -7.95 37.95
CA ASN A 29 20.12 -9.25 38.29
C ASN A 29 19.13 -10.36 38.64
N LYS A 30 17.81 -10.17 38.52
CA LYS A 30 16.86 -11.25 38.83
C LYS A 30 15.62 -11.28 37.94
N GLU A 31 15.78 -11.42 36.63
CA GLU A 31 14.74 -12.04 35.79
C GLU A 31 15.35 -12.58 34.48
N ASN A 32 15.88 -13.81 34.54
CA ASN A 32 16.18 -14.62 33.35
C ASN A 32 14.87 -15.22 32.81
N GLY A 33 14.02 -14.37 32.27
CA GLY A 33 12.94 -14.76 31.37
C GLY A 33 13.09 -13.94 30.11
N ASP A 34 13.60 -14.54 29.03
CA ASP A 34 13.81 -13.89 27.73
C ASP A 34 12.54 -13.18 27.26
N GLU A 35 12.46 -11.88 27.52
CA GLU A 35 11.51 -11.00 26.87
C GLU A 35 12.00 -10.87 25.43
N ILE A 36 11.46 -11.69 24.53
CA ILE A 36 11.78 -11.68 23.09
C ILE A 36 11.38 -10.31 22.53
N LYS A 37 12.29 -9.34 22.56
CA LYS A 37 12.16 -8.03 21.91
C LYS A 37 12.66 -8.14 20.48
N LEU A 38 11.93 -7.53 19.54
CA LEU A 38 12.39 -7.40 18.15
C LEU A 38 13.69 -6.58 18.15
N GLU A 39 14.77 -7.14 17.61
CA GLU A 39 16.07 -6.45 17.59
C GLU A 39 16.08 -5.35 16.51
N ALA A 40 16.42 -4.13 16.91
CA ALA A 40 16.55 -2.98 16.01
C ALA A 40 17.73 -3.13 15.03
N LYS A 41 17.48 -3.82 13.90
CA LYS A 41 18.48 -4.13 12.88
C LYS A 41 18.38 -3.24 11.64
N MET A 42 17.24 -2.60 11.38
CA MET A 42 17.01 -1.86 10.15
C MET A 42 17.67 -0.47 10.19
N SER A 43 18.49 -0.19 9.17
CA SER A 43 19.11 1.12 8.98
C SER A 43 18.16 2.11 8.29
N LEU A 44 18.55 3.39 8.22
CA LEU A 44 17.85 4.41 7.44
C LEU A 44 17.63 3.99 5.98
N LEU A 45 18.65 3.41 5.32
CA LEU A 45 18.55 2.95 3.93
C LEU A 45 17.55 1.81 3.78
N ASN A 46 17.49 0.90 4.75
CA ASN A 46 16.50 -0.16 4.76
C ASN A 46 15.09 0.44 4.90
N GLY A 47 14.91 1.43 5.78
CA GLY A 47 13.65 2.17 5.94
C GLY A 47 13.19 2.85 4.66
N VAL A 48 14.09 3.58 3.97
CA VAL A 48 13.80 4.21 2.67
C VAL A 48 13.40 3.16 1.64
N THR A 49 14.15 2.06 1.54
CA THR A 49 13.86 0.99 0.57
C THR A 49 12.50 0.36 0.83
N VAL A 50 12.14 0.14 2.10
CA VAL A 50 10.83 -0.40 2.47
C VAL A 50 9.71 0.57 2.11
N ILE A 51 9.82 1.88 2.42
CA ILE A 51 8.77 2.83 2.05
C ILE A 51 8.66 2.95 0.53
N VAL A 52 9.78 3.14 -0.18
CA VAL A 52 9.78 3.25 -1.66
C VAL A 52 9.20 1.99 -2.28
N GLY A 53 9.60 0.81 -1.80
CA GLY A 53 9.09 -0.47 -2.27
C GLY A 53 7.63 -0.71 -1.94
N SER A 54 7.10 -0.09 -0.87
CA SER A 54 5.69 -0.20 -0.47
C SER A 54 4.79 0.77 -1.23
N ILE A 55 5.24 2.02 -1.43
CA ILE A 55 4.47 3.03 -2.17
C ILE A 55 4.50 2.75 -3.67
N ILE A 56 5.68 2.47 -4.24
CA ILE A 56 5.80 2.16 -5.67
C ILE A 56 5.12 0.81 -5.90
N GLY A 57 3.87 0.86 -6.33
CA GLY A 57 3.04 -0.31 -6.57
C GLY A 57 2.45 -0.30 -7.98
N SER A 58 1.36 -1.04 -8.14
CA SER A 58 0.59 -1.06 -9.38
C SER A 58 -0.21 0.21 -9.63
N GLY A 59 -0.40 1.07 -8.61
CA GLY A 59 -1.25 2.26 -8.71
C GLY A 59 -0.82 3.23 -9.82
N ILE A 60 0.49 3.41 -10.04
CA ILE A 60 1.00 4.27 -11.11
C ILE A 60 0.60 3.80 -12.52
N PHE A 61 0.24 2.53 -12.69
CA PHE A 61 -0.19 1.95 -13.96
C PHE A 61 -1.71 2.02 -14.19
N VAL A 62 -2.48 2.48 -13.19
CA VAL A 62 -3.95 2.55 -13.22
C VAL A 62 -4.44 3.98 -13.03
N SER A 63 -3.89 4.66 -12.03
CA SER A 63 -4.31 5.99 -11.61
C SER A 63 -4.20 7.09 -12.67
N PRO A 64 -3.26 7.09 -13.65
CA PRO A 64 -3.17 8.16 -14.64
C PRO A 64 -4.47 8.43 -15.38
N THR A 65 -5.18 7.37 -15.81
CA THR A 65 -6.47 7.47 -16.50
C THR A 65 -7.55 8.09 -15.60
N GLY A 66 -7.61 7.69 -14.33
CA GLY A 66 -8.55 8.27 -13.35
C GLY A 66 -8.26 9.74 -13.06
N VAL A 67 -6.99 10.12 -12.93
CA VAL A 67 -6.60 11.52 -12.69
C VAL A 67 -6.98 12.39 -13.88
N ILE A 68 -6.58 12.04 -15.11
CA ILE A 68 -6.85 12.87 -16.30
C ILE A 68 -8.34 12.94 -16.65
N MET A 69 -9.11 11.87 -16.39
CA MET A 69 -10.57 11.85 -16.55
C MET A 69 -11.26 12.93 -15.73
N HIS A 70 -10.72 13.21 -14.54
CA HIS A 70 -11.30 14.16 -13.60
C HIS A 70 -10.67 15.55 -13.67
N THR A 71 -9.38 15.68 -14.01
CA THR A 71 -8.73 17.00 -14.17
C THR A 71 -8.99 17.63 -15.54
N GLY A 72 -9.21 16.81 -16.58
CA GLY A 72 -9.47 17.24 -17.95
C GLY A 72 -8.24 17.72 -18.74
N SER A 73 -7.26 18.32 -18.08
CA SER A 73 -6.01 18.80 -18.70
C SER A 73 -4.75 18.14 -18.12
N VAL A 74 -3.70 18.06 -18.94
CA VAL A 74 -2.42 17.43 -18.59
C VAL A 74 -1.72 18.18 -17.47
N ASN A 75 -1.64 19.50 -17.57
CA ASN A 75 -0.92 20.29 -16.58
C ASN A 75 -1.62 20.25 -15.22
N MET A 76 -2.96 20.24 -15.19
CA MET A 76 -3.71 20.03 -13.95
C MET A 76 -3.53 18.61 -13.39
N ALA A 77 -3.44 17.59 -14.24
CA ALA A 77 -3.13 16.23 -13.80
C ALA A 77 -1.76 16.16 -13.09
N LEU A 78 -0.72 16.80 -13.65
CA LEU A 78 0.61 16.87 -13.04
C LEU A 78 0.62 17.61 -11.70
N ILE A 79 -0.18 18.68 -11.57
CA ILE A 79 -0.40 19.39 -10.30
C ILE A 79 -1.02 18.45 -9.27
N VAL A 80 -2.06 17.69 -9.64
CA VAL A 80 -2.71 16.73 -8.74
C VAL A 80 -1.76 15.61 -8.31
N TRP A 81 -0.91 15.10 -9.20
CA TRP A 81 0.14 14.13 -8.86
C TRP A 81 1.14 14.67 -7.84
N THR A 82 1.58 15.91 -8.03
CA THR A 82 2.52 16.59 -7.12
C THR A 82 1.86 16.86 -5.77
N ALA A 83 0.65 17.41 -5.77
CA ALA A 83 -0.12 17.72 -4.58
C ALA A 83 -0.47 16.46 -3.78
N SER A 84 -0.79 15.35 -4.44
CA SER A 84 -1.03 14.05 -3.79
C SER A 84 0.22 13.53 -3.06
N GLY A 85 1.40 13.73 -3.64
CA GLY A 85 2.68 13.39 -3.01
C GLY A 85 2.98 14.24 -1.76
N ILE A 86 2.77 15.56 -1.86
CA ILE A 86 2.92 16.49 -0.72
C ILE A 86 1.92 16.13 0.39
N PHE A 87 0.66 15.90 0.03
CA PHE A 87 -0.39 15.53 0.99
C PHE A 87 -0.06 14.22 1.71
N SER A 88 0.42 13.21 0.98
CA SER A 88 0.87 11.94 1.54
C SER A 88 2.07 12.11 2.48
N MET A 89 3.00 13.00 2.15
CA MET A 89 4.14 13.32 3.01
C MET A 89 3.71 13.97 4.33
N VAL A 90 2.75 14.91 4.29
CA VAL A 90 2.20 15.52 5.51
C VAL A 90 1.54 14.46 6.40
N GLY A 91 0.71 13.59 5.81
CA GLY A 91 0.10 12.47 6.55
C GLY A 91 1.14 11.54 7.17
N ALA A 92 2.21 11.23 6.43
CA ALA A 92 3.31 10.40 6.92
C ALA A 92 4.04 11.03 8.12
N TYR A 93 4.23 12.35 8.14
CA TYR A 93 4.82 13.03 9.31
C TYR A 93 3.91 12.98 10.54
N CYS A 94 2.60 13.17 10.39
CA CYS A 94 1.66 13.00 11.51
C CYS A 94 1.75 11.57 12.08
N TYR A 95 1.88 10.59 11.22
CA TYR A 95 2.06 9.19 11.62
C TYR A 95 3.42 8.91 12.25
N ALA A 96 4.47 9.58 11.80
CA ALA A 96 5.80 9.47 12.39
C ALA A 96 5.80 9.95 13.84
N GLU A 97 5.09 11.05 14.13
CA GLU A 97 4.88 11.53 15.49
C GLU A 97 4.15 10.48 16.32
N LEU A 98 3.01 9.96 15.83
CA LEU A 98 2.26 8.91 16.52
C LEU A 98 3.08 7.65 16.78
N GLY A 99 3.87 7.19 15.81
CA GLY A 99 4.71 5.99 15.97
C GLY A 99 5.85 6.19 16.97
N CYS A 100 6.38 7.42 17.06
CA CYS A 100 7.41 7.72 18.06
C CYS A 100 6.81 7.82 19.49
N MET A 101 5.58 8.33 19.62
CA MET A 101 4.86 8.43 20.90
C MET A 101 4.32 7.08 21.37
N ILE A 102 3.62 6.34 20.49
CA ILE A 102 2.95 5.07 20.81
C ILE A 102 3.75 3.93 20.17
N LYS A 103 4.68 3.35 20.95
CA LYS A 103 5.55 2.25 20.53
C LYS A 103 4.86 0.89 20.70
N ARG A 104 3.68 0.74 20.09
CA ARG A 104 2.93 -0.51 20.03
C ARG A 104 2.80 -0.96 18.58
N SER A 105 3.03 -2.24 18.33
CA SER A 105 2.78 -2.87 17.04
C SER A 105 1.29 -2.79 16.67
N GLY A 106 0.99 -2.53 15.38
CA GLY A 106 -0.37 -2.37 14.86
C GLY A 106 -0.66 -1.00 14.21
N ALA A 107 0.27 -0.04 14.32
CA ALA A 107 0.20 1.30 13.73
C ALA A 107 -1.17 1.97 13.95
N ASP A 108 -1.91 2.26 12.88
CA ASP A 108 -3.20 2.97 12.89
C ASP A 108 -4.19 2.40 13.92
N TYR A 109 -4.22 1.07 14.06
CA TYR A 109 -5.07 0.36 15.01
C TYR A 109 -4.63 0.63 16.46
N ALA A 110 -3.34 0.53 16.74
CA ALA A 110 -2.77 0.76 18.06
C ALA A 110 -2.94 2.23 18.50
N TYR A 111 -2.77 3.18 17.57
CA TYR A 111 -2.93 4.61 17.87
C TYR A 111 -4.36 4.94 18.28
N ILE A 112 -5.34 4.39 17.55
CA ILE A 112 -6.76 4.59 17.85
C ILE A 112 -7.15 3.85 19.13
N MET A 113 -6.61 2.64 19.36
CA MET A 113 -6.84 1.88 20.59
C MET A 113 -6.42 2.68 21.82
N GLU A 114 -5.22 3.26 21.80
CA GLU A 114 -4.70 4.02 22.93
C GLU A 114 -5.46 5.34 23.15
N THR A 115 -5.87 6.00 22.06
CA THR A 115 -6.43 7.35 22.13
C THR A 115 -7.94 7.37 22.36
N PHE A 116 -8.68 6.52 21.64
CA PHE A 116 -10.15 6.52 21.58
C PHE A 116 -10.78 5.22 22.11
N GLY A 117 -9.96 4.25 22.52
CA GLY A 117 -10.39 3.00 23.13
C GLY A 117 -10.81 1.92 22.13
N SER A 118 -11.24 0.79 22.69
CA SER A 118 -11.41 -0.47 21.97
C SER A 118 -12.47 -0.45 20.87
N PHE A 119 -13.58 0.28 21.05
CA PHE A 119 -14.64 0.32 20.05
C PHE A 119 -14.20 1.03 18.76
N ALA A 120 -13.56 2.20 18.89
CA ALA A 120 -13.05 2.93 17.72
C ALA A 120 -11.96 2.13 17.00
N ALA A 121 -11.08 1.46 17.76
CA ALA A 121 -10.06 0.58 17.21
C ALA A 121 -10.66 -0.62 16.46
N PHE A 122 -11.74 -1.22 16.99
CA PHE A 122 -12.47 -2.28 16.31
C PHE A 122 -13.06 -1.80 14.98
N ILE A 123 -13.66 -0.61 14.93
CA ILE A 123 -14.19 -0.05 13.67
C ILE A 123 -13.05 0.15 12.66
N ARG A 124 -11.90 0.69 13.08
CA ARG A 124 -10.72 0.83 12.20
C ARG A 124 -10.27 -0.51 11.64
N LEU A 125 -10.17 -1.54 12.49
CA LEU A 125 -9.79 -2.89 12.11
C LEU A 125 -10.80 -3.52 11.15
N TRP A 126 -12.09 -3.36 11.43
CA TRP A 126 -13.20 -3.86 10.62
C TRP A 126 -13.17 -3.24 9.22
N VAL A 127 -13.03 -1.92 9.11
CA VAL A 127 -12.92 -1.21 7.83
C VAL A 127 -11.69 -1.69 7.05
N GLU A 128 -10.56 -1.88 7.72
CA GLU A 128 -9.35 -2.40 7.06
C GLU A 128 -9.56 -3.79 6.46
N CYS A 129 -10.12 -4.70 7.27
CA CYS A 129 -10.25 -6.11 6.92
C CYS A 129 -11.37 -6.38 5.93
N MET A 130 -12.49 -5.67 6.02
CA MET A 130 -13.66 -5.91 5.18
C MET A 130 -13.67 -5.07 3.91
N ILE A 131 -13.11 -3.84 3.96
CA ILE A 131 -13.20 -2.88 2.85
C ILE A 131 -11.84 -2.65 2.22
N VAL A 132 -10.87 -2.13 2.98
CA VAL A 132 -9.63 -1.58 2.41
C VAL A 132 -8.78 -2.66 1.76
N ARG A 133 -8.46 -3.72 2.51
CA ARG A 133 -7.56 -4.78 2.03
C ARG A 133 -8.18 -5.58 0.89
N PRO A 134 -9.43 -6.09 0.98
CA PRO A 134 -9.99 -6.92 -0.09
C PRO A 134 -10.26 -6.13 -1.37
N CYS A 135 -10.74 -4.88 -1.25
CA CYS A 135 -10.97 -4.02 -2.40
C CYS A 135 -9.65 -3.66 -3.10
N SER A 136 -8.61 -3.29 -2.35
CA SER A 136 -7.28 -3.00 -2.91
C SER A 136 -6.70 -4.22 -3.63
N GLN A 137 -6.84 -5.41 -3.06
CA GLN A 137 -6.42 -6.66 -3.68
C GLN A 137 -7.16 -6.93 -4.99
N ALA A 138 -8.49 -6.69 -5.03
CA ALA A 138 -9.30 -6.84 -6.23
C ALA A 138 -8.89 -5.85 -7.33
N ILE A 139 -8.65 -4.57 -7.00
CA ILE A 139 -8.17 -3.55 -7.95
C ILE A 139 -6.84 -3.99 -8.58
N VAL A 140 -5.88 -4.44 -7.77
CA VAL A 140 -4.56 -4.86 -8.25
C VAL A 140 -4.67 -6.13 -9.11
N ALA A 141 -5.52 -7.08 -8.73
CA ALA A 141 -5.73 -8.31 -9.51
C ALA A 141 -6.46 -8.06 -10.86
N LEU A 142 -7.41 -7.13 -10.90
CA LEU A 142 -8.02 -6.66 -12.15
C LEU A 142 -6.99 -5.98 -13.04
N THR A 143 -6.12 -5.13 -12.45
CA THR A 143 -5.02 -4.48 -13.16
C THR A 143 -4.08 -5.50 -13.78
N PHE A 144 -3.65 -6.50 -13.01
CA PHE A 144 -2.86 -7.63 -13.52
C PHE A 144 -3.50 -8.24 -14.78
N SER A 145 -4.81 -8.51 -14.69
CA SER A 145 -5.53 -9.20 -15.75
C SER A 145 -5.66 -8.35 -17.02
N ILE A 146 -5.96 -7.07 -16.87
CA ILE A 146 -6.03 -6.13 -18.01
C ILE A 146 -4.66 -6.02 -18.69
N TYR A 147 -3.58 -5.89 -17.92
CA TYR A 147 -2.23 -5.78 -18.48
C TYR A 147 -1.75 -7.07 -19.17
N VAL A 148 -2.18 -8.24 -18.69
CA VAL A 148 -1.92 -9.53 -19.35
C VAL A 148 -2.77 -9.70 -20.61
N LEU A 149 -4.04 -9.29 -20.59
CA LEU A 149 -4.96 -9.48 -21.71
C LEU A 149 -4.78 -8.45 -22.81
N LYS A 150 -4.37 -7.22 -22.50
CA LYS A 150 -4.31 -6.13 -23.49
C LYS A 150 -3.45 -6.46 -24.73
N PRO A 151 -2.29 -7.12 -24.62
CA PRO A 151 -1.53 -7.57 -25.80
C PRO A 151 -2.28 -8.56 -26.71
N PHE A 152 -3.20 -9.36 -26.17
CA PHE A 152 -4.04 -10.29 -26.95
C PHE A 152 -5.26 -9.62 -27.57
N PHE A 153 -5.63 -8.43 -27.07
CA PHE A 153 -6.72 -7.58 -27.56
C PHE A 153 -6.19 -6.17 -27.89
N PRO A 154 -5.31 -6.02 -28.91
CA PRO A 154 -4.65 -4.74 -29.18
C PRO A 154 -5.66 -3.65 -29.57
N ASP A 155 -6.60 -3.98 -30.46
CA ASP A 155 -7.53 -3.01 -31.07
C ASP A 155 -8.88 -2.88 -30.34
N CYS A 156 -9.09 -3.64 -29.27
CA CYS A 156 -10.34 -3.62 -28.52
C CYS A 156 -10.13 -3.72 -27.01
N ALA A 157 -11.20 -3.50 -26.25
CA ALA A 157 -11.21 -3.76 -24.81
C ALA A 157 -11.21 -5.27 -24.56
N PRO A 158 -10.34 -5.80 -23.67
CA PRO A 158 -10.47 -7.15 -23.14
C PRO A 158 -11.88 -7.40 -22.59
N PRO A 159 -12.50 -8.57 -22.85
CA PRO A 159 -13.79 -8.90 -22.27
C PRO A 159 -13.74 -8.85 -20.73
N ALA A 160 -14.69 -8.14 -20.12
CA ALA A 160 -14.72 -7.96 -18.66
C ALA A 160 -14.76 -9.29 -17.90
N ASP A 161 -15.45 -10.30 -18.43
CA ASP A 161 -15.52 -11.64 -17.83
C ASP A 161 -14.17 -12.35 -17.83
N ALA A 162 -13.41 -12.22 -18.93
CA ALA A 162 -12.07 -12.79 -19.02
C ALA A 162 -11.10 -12.12 -18.04
N ALA A 163 -11.17 -10.78 -17.92
CA ALA A 163 -10.37 -10.04 -16.96
C ALA A 163 -10.72 -10.43 -15.51
N ARG A 164 -12.01 -10.59 -15.18
CA ARG A 164 -12.45 -11.02 -13.85
C ARG A 164 -12.03 -12.45 -13.52
N LEU A 165 -12.17 -13.38 -14.46
CA LEU A 165 -11.77 -14.77 -14.26
C LEU A 165 -10.25 -14.88 -14.06
N LEU A 166 -9.46 -14.17 -14.88
CA LEU A 166 -8.00 -14.15 -14.73
C LEU A 166 -7.58 -13.50 -13.41
N ALA A 167 -8.28 -12.47 -12.95
CA ALA A 167 -8.04 -11.84 -11.65
C ALA A 167 -8.31 -12.82 -10.49
N ALA A 168 -9.42 -13.57 -10.58
CA ALA A 168 -9.74 -14.61 -9.62
C ALA A 168 -8.68 -15.72 -9.60
N VAL A 169 -8.23 -16.18 -10.79
CA VAL A 169 -7.12 -17.15 -10.90
C VAL A 169 -5.85 -16.64 -10.26
N CYS A 170 -5.50 -15.36 -10.47
CA CYS A 170 -4.35 -14.72 -9.84
C CYS A 170 -4.45 -14.74 -8.30
N ILE A 171 -5.59 -14.31 -7.75
CA ILE A 171 -5.84 -14.31 -6.30
C ILE A 171 -5.78 -15.73 -5.73
N CYS A 172 -6.47 -16.69 -6.36
CA CYS A 172 -6.49 -18.08 -5.89
C CYS A 172 -5.11 -18.73 -5.93
N THR A 173 -4.34 -18.49 -6.99
CA THR A 173 -2.97 -19.00 -7.12
C THR A 173 -2.08 -18.46 -6.02
N LEU A 174 -2.12 -17.14 -5.79
CA LEU A 174 -1.33 -16.51 -4.73
C LEU A 174 -1.80 -16.91 -3.33
N ALA A 175 -3.10 -17.03 -3.10
CA ALA A 175 -3.64 -17.54 -1.85
C ALA A 175 -3.15 -18.96 -1.56
N PHE A 176 -3.14 -19.84 -2.58
CA PHE A 176 -2.60 -21.19 -2.47
C PHE A 176 -1.11 -21.19 -2.11
N VAL A 177 -0.29 -20.40 -2.82
CA VAL A 177 1.14 -20.28 -2.53
C VAL A 177 1.38 -19.78 -1.09
N ASN A 178 0.63 -18.77 -0.65
CA ASN A 178 0.73 -18.21 0.70
C ASN A 178 0.27 -19.20 1.78
N CYS A 179 -0.69 -20.08 1.49
CA CYS A 179 -1.08 -21.15 2.40
C CYS A 179 -0.04 -22.28 2.46
N TRP A 180 0.70 -22.51 1.36
CA TRP A 180 1.63 -23.63 1.26
C TRP A 180 2.98 -23.38 1.92
N ASP A 181 3.66 -22.27 1.57
CA ASP A 181 4.96 -21.91 2.14
C ASP A 181 5.27 -20.40 2.01
N VAL A 182 5.41 -19.74 3.15
CA VAL A 182 5.71 -18.30 3.25
C VAL A 182 7.08 -17.95 2.67
N LYS A 183 8.05 -18.87 2.66
CA LYS A 183 9.40 -18.61 2.09
C LYS A 183 9.39 -18.46 0.57
N TRP A 184 8.48 -19.16 -0.10
CA TRP A 184 8.27 -18.98 -1.54
C TRP A 184 7.62 -17.63 -1.82
N ALA A 185 6.61 -17.26 -1.01
CA ALA A 185 5.94 -15.98 -1.14
C ALA A 185 6.90 -14.78 -0.96
N THR A 186 7.87 -14.85 -0.05
CA THR A 186 8.86 -13.78 0.15
C THR A 186 9.88 -13.68 -0.98
N ARG A 187 10.43 -14.81 -1.45
CA ARG A 187 11.38 -14.80 -2.60
C ARG A 187 10.75 -14.25 -3.88
N VAL A 188 9.51 -14.62 -4.12
CA VAL A 188 8.71 -14.15 -5.27
C VAL A 188 8.50 -12.62 -5.19
N GLN A 189 8.28 -12.08 -3.99
CA GLN A 189 8.12 -10.64 -3.76
C GLN A 189 9.36 -9.82 -4.14
N ASP A 190 10.56 -10.29 -3.78
CA ASP A 190 11.81 -9.57 -4.02
C ASP A 190 12.07 -9.39 -5.51
N VAL A 191 11.90 -10.46 -6.30
CA VAL A 191 12.09 -10.42 -7.77
C VAL A 191 11.16 -9.40 -8.43
N PHE A 192 9.90 -9.33 -8.00
CA PHE A 192 8.92 -8.40 -8.58
C PHE A 192 9.17 -6.95 -8.20
N THR A 193 9.81 -6.72 -7.06
CA THR A 193 10.21 -5.37 -6.62
C THR A 193 11.29 -4.78 -7.52
N TYR A 194 12.24 -5.60 -7.99
CA TYR A 194 13.22 -5.15 -8.98
C TYR A 194 12.60 -4.94 -10.36
N ALA A 195 11.69 -5.82 -10.78
CA ALA A 195 11.01 -5.73 -12.08
C ALA A 195 10.22 -4.42 -12.25
N LYS A 196 9.48 -3.98 -11.21
CA LYS A 196 8.71 -2.74 -11.28
C LYS A 196 9.58 -1.48 -11.36
N LEU A 197 10.71 -1.45 -10.65
CA LEU A 197 11.66 -0.33 -10.71
C LEU A 197 12.31 -0.23 -12.09
N LEU A 198 12.65 -1.37 -12.70
CA LEU A 198 13.19 -1.41 -14.05
C LEU A 198 12.16 -0.89 -15.07
N ALA A 199 10.89 -1.30 -14.97
CA ALA A 199 9.84 -0.82 -15.87
C ALA A 199 9.67 0.70 -15.81
N LEU A 200 9.64 1.27 -14.60
CA LEU A 200 9.53 2.73 -14.42
C LEU A 200 10.78 3.46 -14.94
N PHE A 201 11.97 2.90 -14.69
CA PHE A 201 13.21 3.46 -15.23
C PHE A 201 13.19 3.54 -16.76
N VAL A 202 12.79 2.45 -17.43
CA VAL A 202 12.66 2.41 -18.90
C VAL A 202 11.66 3.47 -19.40
N ILE A 203 10.49 3.57 -18.78
CA ILE A 203 9.47 4.57 -19.17
C ILE A 203 10.00 5.99 -19.00
N ILE A 204 10.63 6.31 -17.86
CA ILE A 204 11.16 7.64 -17.58
C ILE A 204 12.28 8.01 -18.55
N CYS A 205 13.23 7.10 -18.82
CA CYS A 205 14.30 7.34 -19.78
C CYS A 205 13.76 7.59 -21.20
N ALA A 206 12.75 6.83 -21.63
CA ALA A 206 12.16 6.99 -22.94
C ALA A 206 11.37 8.31 -23.06
N GLY A 207 10.66 8.70 -22.00
CA GLY A 207 10.01 10.02 -21.93
C GLY A 207 10.99 11.19 -21.93
N ALA A 208 12.11 11.06 -21.22
CA ALA A 208 13.18 12.06 -21.23
C ALA A 208 13.78 12.22 -22.64
N TYR A 209 13.98 11.12 -23.36
CA TYR A 209 14.40 11.15 -24.76
C TYR A 209 13.39 11.91 -25.63
N GLN A 210 12.09 11.61 -25.53
CA GLN A 210 11.05 12.32 -26.28
C GLN A 210 11.00 13.82 -25.99
N LEU A 211 11.23 14.20 -24.72
CA LEU A 211 11.25 15.60 -24.30
C LEU A 211 12.43 16.37 -24.92
N ILE A 212 13.60 15.74 -25.01
CA ILE A 212 14.80 16.33 -25.64
C ILE A 212 14.57 16.60 -27.14
N TYR A 213 13.77 15.75 -27.81
CA TYR A 213 13.39 15.93 -29.22
C TYR A 213 12.23 16.93 -29.43
N GLY A 214 11.71 17.53 -28.35
CA GLY A 214 10.73 18.62 -28.43
C GLY A 214 9.26 18.19 -28.45
N HIS A 215 8.95 16.92 -28.10
CA HIS A 215 7.57 16.43 -28.04
C HIS A 215 6.84 16.93 -26.79
N THR A 216 6.40 18.20 -26.82
CA THR A 216 5.69 18.87 -25.72
C THR A 216 4.27 19.31 -26.06
N GLU A 217 3.70 18.78 -27.13
CA GLU A 217 2.43 19.25 -27.72
C GLU A 217 1.22 19.11 -26.78
N HIS A 218 1.25 18.12 -25.88
CA HIS A 218 0.12 17.80 -25.01
C HIS A 218 0.13 18.53 -23.65
N PHE A 219 1.20 19.27 -23.32
CA PHE A 219 1.32 19.98 -22.04
C PHE A 219 0.52 21.29 -22.03
N THR A 220 -0.80 21.18 -21.91
CA THR A 220 -1.72 22.32 -21.93
C THR A 220 -2.65 22.34 -20.72
N PHE A 221 -3.27 23.50 -20.46
CA PHE A 221 -4.37 23.65 -19.51
C PHE A 221 -5.75 23.63 -20.19
N GLU A 222 -5.82 23.26 -21.47
CA GLU A 222 -7.09 23.20 -22.19
C GLU A 222 -8.00 22.14 -21.61
N ASN A 223 -9.31 22.43 -21.55
CA ASN A 223 -10.33 21.56 -20.95
C ASN A 223 -10.15 21.24 -19.46
N THR A 224 -9.42 22.09 -18.72
CA THR A 224 -9.30 21.95 -17.26
C THR A 224 -10.67 21.99 -16.59
N ARG A 225 -10.97 20.97 -15.79
CA ARG A 225 -12.17 20.93 -14.93
C ARG A 225 -11.84 21.54 -13.57
N THR A 226 -12.59 22.56 -13.18
CA THR A 226 -12.39 23.31 -11.93
C THR A 226 -13.42 22.98 -10.84
N GLU A 227 -14.34 22.08 -11.14
CA GLU A 227 -15.36 21.63 -10.18
C GLU A 227 -14.71 20.91 -8.99
N ALA A 228 -15.11 21.28 -7.77
CA ALA A 228 -14.56 20.72 -6.55
C ALA A 228 -14.69 19.19 -6.48
N THR A 229 -15.83 18.63 -6.93
CA THR A 229 -16.05 17.18 -6.98
C THR A 229 -15.08 16.48 -7.93
N SER A 230 -14.87 17.05 -9.12
CA SER A 230 -13.93 16.50 -10.10
C SER A 230 -12.50 16.53 -9.55
N ILE A 231 -12.08 17.64 -8.94
CA ILE A 231 -10.77 17.73 -8.29
C ILE A 231 -10.65 16.68 -7.16
N ALA A 232 -11.65 16.54 -6.29
CA ALA A 232 -11.62 15.57 -5.19
C ALA A 232 -11.49 14.11 -5.69
N LEU A 233 -12.22 13.72 -6.75
CA LEU A 233 -12.12 12.39 -7.34
C LEU A 233 -10.75 12.15 -8.01
N SER A 234 -10.15 13.19 -8.59
CA SER A 234 -8.78 13.11 -9.11
C SER A 234 -7.76 12.85 -8.00
N PHE A 235 -7.95 13.45 -6.81
CA PHE A 235 -7.13 13.15 -5.64
C PHE A 235 -7.31 11.71 -5.17
N TYR A 236 -8.51 11.13 -5.17
CA TYR A 236 -8.66 9.70 -4.82
C TYR A 236 -7.86 8.79 -5.75
N SER A 237 -7.87 9.07 -7.05
CA SER A 237 -7.06 8.33 -8.02
C SER A 237 -5.55 8.51 -7.77
N GLY A 238 -5.08 9.74 -7.57
CA GLY A 238 -3.67 10.02 -7.29
C GLY A 238 -3.20 9.41 -5.97
N LEU A 239 -3.96 9.63 -4.90
CA LEU A 239 -3.65 9.15 -3.55
C LEU A 239 -3.70 7.63 -3.43
N PHE A 240 -4.50 6.93 -4.24
CA PHE A 240 -4.43 5.48 -4.36
C PHE A 240 -3.03 5.00 -4.78
N ALA A 241 -2.38 5.68 -5.73
CA ALA A 241 -1.04 5.34 -6.16
C ALA A 241 0.04 5.63 -5.10
N TYR A 242 -0.21 6.59 -4.20
CA TYR A 242 0.68 6.91 -3.09
C TYR A 242 0.42 6.08 -1.83
N ASN A 243 -0.55 5.17 -1.82
CA ASN A 243 -0.82 4.33 -0.66
C ASN A 243 0.42 3.47 -0.32
N GLY A 244 0.74 3.32 0.96
CA GLY A 244 1.90 2.54 1.43
C GLY A 244 2.88 3.30 2.31
N TRP A 245 2.75 4.61 2.43
CA TRP A 245 3.67 5.44 3.22
C TRP A 245 3.60 5.17 4.74
N ASN A 246 2.47 4.68 5.25
CA ASN A 246 2.27 4.38 6.67
C ASN A 246 2.91 3.05 7.11
N TYR A 247 3.41 2.23 6.18
CA TYR A 247 3.90 0.87 6.48
C TYR A 247 5.13 0.84 7.39
N LEU A 248 6.01 1.86 7.32
CA LEU A 248 7.21 1.90 8.17
C LEU A 248 6.85 1.99 9.67
N ASN A 249 5.67 2.50 10.01
CA ASN A 249 5.19 2.54 11.39
C ASN A 249 4.87 1.15 11.96
N PHE A 250 4.50 0.18 11.12
CA PHE A 250 4.24 -1.18 11.58
C PHE A 250 5.51 -1.93 12.01
N ILE A 251 6.68 -1.47 11.56
CA ILE A 251 7.98 -2.08 11.84
C ILE A 251 8.93 -1.09 12.53
N ILE A 252 8.37 -0.10 13.23
CA ILE A 252 9.15 0.95 13.89
C ILE A 252 10.09 0.39 14.96
N GLU A 253 9.68 -0.68 15.64
CA GLU A 253 10.48 -1.40 16.65
C GLU A 253 11.76 -2.01 16.06
N GLU A 254 11.76 -2.32 14.76
CA GLU A 254 12.91 -2.90 14.05
C GLU A 254 13.88 -1.82 13.52
N LEU A 255 13.49 -0.54 13.53
CA LEU A 255 14.25 0.59 13.01
C LEU A 255 15.27 1.11 14.04
N LYS A 256 16.53 1.23 13.62
CA LYS A 256 17.58 1.88 14.43
C LYS A 256 17.28 3.37 14.57
N ASP A 257 17.31 3.88 15.81
CA ASP A 257 17.07 5.31 16.13
C ASP A 257 15.82 5.88 15.41
N PRO A 258 14.61 5.40 15.76
CA PRO A 258 13.39 5.72 15.02
C PRO A 258 13.08 7.23 15.05
N VAL A 259 13.38 7.93 16.14
CA VAL A 259 13.12 9.37 16.29
C VAL A 259 13.83 10.19 15.21
N ARG A 260 15.08 9.82 14.85
CA ARG A 260 15.84 10.54 13.82
C ARG A 260 15.68 9.94 12.43
N ASN A 261 15.61 8.62 12.33
CA ASN A 261 15.63 7.94 11.04
C ASN A 261 14.25 7.83 10.39
N LEU A 262 13.15 7.76 11.14
CA LEU A 262 11.80 7.69 10.58
C LEU A 262 11.42 8.94 9.79
N PRO A 263 11.56 10.17 10.33
CA PRO A 263 11.22 11.39 9.58
C PRO A 263 12.11 11.56 8.34
N LYS A 264 13.40 11.23 8.45
CA LYS A 264 14.34 11.27 7.31
C LYS A 264 13.99 10.26 6.24
N ALA A 265 13.62 9.03 6.64
CA ALA A 265 13.20 7.99 5.71
C ALA A 265 11.99 8.46 4.90
N ILE A 266 10.97 8.97 5.59
CA ILE A 266 9.74 9.52 4.99
C ILE A 266 10.05 10.67 4.03
N ALA A 267 10.86 11.64 4.45
CA ALA A 267 11.24 12.78 3.62
C ALA A 267 11.86 12.33 2.29
N ILE A 268 12.85 11.44 2.36
CA ILE A 268 13.58 10.94 1.20
C ILE A 268 12.66 10.10 0.31
N SER A 269 11.93 9.15 0.90
CA SER A 269 11.09 8.22 0.14
C SER A 269 9.90 8.90 -0.52
N CYS A 270 9.15 9.74 0.20
CA CYS A 270 7.97 10.40 -0.37
C CYS A 270 8.37 11.40 -1.47
N THR A 271 9.48 12.12 -1.30
CA THR A 271 10.01 13.01 -2.34
C THR A 271 10.43 12.22 -3.58
N LEU A 272 11.20 11.15 -3.39
CA LEU A 272 11.67 10.30 -4.48
C LEU A 272 10.49 9.73 -5.29
N VAL A 273 9.48 9.16 -4.60
CA VAL A 273 8.32 8.58 -5.27
C VAL A 273 7.51 9.64 -6.00
N THR A 274 7.35 10.83 -5.41
CA THR A 274 6.66 11.94 -6.07
C THR A 274 7.36 12.32 -7.38
N ILE A 275 8.69 12.44 -7.37
CA ILE A 275 9.48 12.71 -8.57
C ILE A 275 9.28 11.59 -9.60
N VAL A 276 9.41 10.32 -9.20
CA VAL A 276 9.23 9.17 -10.10
C VAL A 276 7.83 9.17 -10.74
N TYR A 277 6.77 9.41 -9.96
CA TYR A 277 5.40 9.41 -10.47
C TYR A 277 5.11 10.58 -11.39
N VAL A 278 5.58 11.78 -11.05
CA VAL A 278 5.45 12.96 -11.92
C VAL A 278 6.22 12.73 -13.23
N LEU A 279 7.46 12.26 -13.16
CA LEU A 279 8.26 11.96 -14.36
C LEU A 279 7.63 10.85 -15.23
N THR A 280 7.03 9.84 -14.61
CA THR A 280 6.31 8.78 -15.34
C THR A 280 5.11 9.34 -16.09
N ASN A 281 4.34 10.23 -15.45
CA ASN A 281 3.21 10.88 -16.12
C ASN A 281 3.67 11.84 -17.23
N VAL A 282 4.74 12.62 -16.98
CA VAL A 282 5.37 13.44 -18.03
C VAL A 282 5.77 12.57 -19.22
N ALA A 283 6.40 11.42 -18.98
CA ALA A 283 6.76 10.47 -20.04
C ALA A 283 5.54 10.01 -20.84
N PHE A 284 4.44 9.62 -20.18
CA PHE A 284 3.21 9.25 -20.89
C PHE A 284 2.70 10.39 -21.79
N TYR A 285 2.66 11.63 -21.28
CA TYR A 285 2.14 12.77 -22.05
C TYR A 285 3.10 13.33 -23.10
N THR A 286 4.37 12.91 -23.13
CA THR A 286 5.25 13.21 -24.29
C THR A 286 4.85 12.43 -25.55
N THR A 287 4.18 11.28 -25.39
CA THR A 287 3.91 10.34 -26.48
C THR A 287 2.41 10.13 -26.71
N LEU A 288 1.61 10.18 -25.67
CA LEU A 288 0.17 9.91 -25.71
C LEU A 288 -0.63 11.20 -25.53
N SER A 289 -1.66 11.38 -26.36
CA SER A 289 -2.62 12.46 -26.15
C SER A 289 -3.52 12.16 -24.95
N PRO A 290 -4.16 13.16 -24.34
CA PRO A 290 -5.13 12.92 -23.25
C PRO A 290 -6.27 11.98 -23.65
N LYS A 291 -6.67 11.99 -24.94
CA LYS A 291 -7.70 11.09 -25.47
C LYS A 291 -7.21 9.64 -25.56
N ASP A 292 -5.94 9.43 -25.87
CA ASP A 292 -5.34 8.09 -25.92
C ASP A 292 -5.22 7.50 -24.51
N VAL A 293 -4.84 8.31 -23.52
CA VAL A 293 -4.80 7.89 -22.11
C VAL A 293 -6.20 7.53 -21.58
N LEU A 294 -7.24 8.29 -21.98
CA LEU A 294 -8.62 8.04 -21.57
C LEU A 294 -9.26 6.82 -22.24
N SER A 295 -8.86 6.50 -23.47
CA SER A 295 -9.36 5.33 -24.21
C SER A 295 -8.56 4.06 -23.93
N SER A 296 -7.38 4.18 -23.32
CA SER A 296 -6.55 3.04 -22.94
C SER A 296 -6.90 2.48 -21.58
N GLU A 297 -7.15 1.17 -21.53
CA GLU A 297 -7.26 0.43 -20.26
C GLU A 297 -5.89 0.13 -19.62
N ALA A 298 -4.81 0.23 -20.39
CA ALA A 298 -3.45 -0.07 -19.94
C ALA A 298 -2.46 0.95 -20.53
N VAL A 299 -2.39 2.12 -19.89
CA VAL A 299 -1.63 3.30 -20.38
C VAL A 299 -0.18 2.96 -20.71
N ALA A 300 0.51 2.18 -19.87
CA ALA A 300 1.90 1.84 -20.12
C ALA A 300 2.09 0.90 -21.32
N VAL A 301 1.09 0.05 -21.63
CA VAL A 301 1.12 -0.80 -22.84
C VAL A 301 0.92 0.05 -24.09
N THR A 302 -0.02 1.00 -24.06
CA THR A 302 -0.23 1.93 -25.18
C THR A 302 1.01 2.79 -25.42
N PHE A 303 1.62 3.31 -24.35
CA PHE A 303 2.91 4.02 -24.43
C PHE A 303 3.99 3.16 -25.10
N ALA A 304 4.11 1.91 -24.67
CA ALA A 304 5.11 0.98 -25.21
C ALA A 304 4.87 0.69 -26.70
N ASN A 305 3.62 0.52 -27.12
CA ASN A 305 3.27 0.27 -28.52
C ASN A 305 3.63 1.44 -29.45
N HIS A 306 3.47 2.69 -28.98
CA HIS A 306 3.85 3.86 -29.76
C HIS A 306 5.37 4.00 -29.93
N LEU A 307 6.16 3.61 -28.92
CA LEU A 307 7.60 3.93 -28.89
C LEU A 307 8.52 2.74 -29.20
N PHE A 308 8.22 1.56 -28.65
CA PHE A 308 9.14 0.42 -28.67
C PHE A 308 8.83 -0.60 -29.78
N GLY A 309 7.70 -0.47 -30.48
CA GLY A 309 7.31 -1.36 -31.59
C GLY A 309 7.40 -2.83 -31.20
N ILE A 310 8.34 -3.58 -31.80
CA ILE A 310 8.57 -5.01 -31.55
C ILE A 310 8.92 -5.31 -30.08
N MET A 311 9.52 -4.37 -29.36
CA MET A 311 9.88 -4.56 -27.94
C MET A 311 8.77 -4.15 -26.97
N ALA A 312 7.58 -3.78 -27.47
CA ALA A 312 6.47 -3.31 -26.64
C ALA A 312 5.96 -4.36 -25.64
N TRP A 313 6.15 -5.66 -25.91
CA TRP A 313 5.73 -6.76 -25.03
C TRP A 313 6.46 -6.79 -23.67
N ILE A 314 7.61 -6.12 -23.55
CA ILE A 314 8.40 -6.11 -22.31
C ILE A 314 7.66 -5.37 -21.18
N ILE A 315 7.00 -4.26 -21.50
CA ILE A 315 6.27 -3.44 -20.52
C ILE A 315 5.08 -4.17 -19.88
N PRO A 316 4.12 -4.77 -20.63
CA PRO A 316 3.03 -5.53 -20.01
C PRO A 316 3.53 -6.69 -19.16
N VAL A 317 4.63 -7.36 -19.55
CA VAL A 317 5.24 -8.41 -18.72
C VAL A 317 5.73 -7.84 -17.38
N PHE A 318 6.51 -6.76 -17.38
CA PHE A 318 6.99 -6.19 -16.10
C PHE A 318 5.87 -5.62 -15.24
N VAL A 319 4.85 -5.00 -15.84
CA VAL A 319 3.68 -4.49 -15.09
C VAL A 319 2.84 -5.64 -14.53
N ALA A 320 2.65 -6.73 -15.28
CA ALA A 320 1.99 -7.93 -14.80
C ALA A 320 2.75 -8.57 -13.63
N LEU A 321 4.08 -8.68 -13.71
CA LEU A 321 4.90 -9.15 -12.59
C LEU A 321 4.78 -8.23 -11.36
N SER A 322 4.78 -6.91 -11.57
CA SER A 322 4.60 -5.92 -10.50
C SER A 322 3.25 -6.06 -9.78
N THR A 323 2.17 -6.17 -10.55
CA THR A 323 0.80 -6.31 -10.01
C THR A 323 0.63 -7.65 -9.29
N PHE A 324 1.17 -8.74 -9.84
CA PHE A 324 1.18 -10.05 -9.20
C PHE A 324 1.93 -10.03 -7.85
N GLY A 325 3.09 -9.35 -7.78
CA GLY A 325 3.78 -9.12 -6.52
C GLY A 325 3.02 -8.23 -5.53
N ALA A 326 2.29 -7.23 -6.01
CA ALA A 326 1.47 -6.40 -5.12
C ALA A 326 0.31 -7.21 -4.49
N VAL A 327 -0.36 -8.10 -5.23
CA VAL A 327 -1.38 -9.01 -4.67
C VAL A 327 -0.78 -9.91 -3.59
N ASN A 328 0.40 -10.46 -3.85
CA ASN A 328 1.11 -11.31 -2.88
C ASN A 328 1.49 -10.55 -1.60
N GLY A 329 2.01 -9.32 -1.73
CA GLY A 329 2.34 -8.46 -0.59
C GLY A 329 1.12 -8.10 0.27
N ILE A 330 -0.03 -7.85 -0.35
CA ILE A 330 -1.28 -7.58 0.39
C ILE A 330 -1.69 -8.82 1.20
N LEU A 331 -1.67 -10.01 0.61
CA LEU A 331 -2.01 -11.26 1.31
C LEU A 331 -1.09 -11.52 2.53
N LEU A 332 0.22 -11.33 2.36
CA LEU A 332 1.21 -11.51 3.43
C LEU A 332 1.03 -10.54 4.60
N THR A 333 0.62 -9.30 4.30
CA THR A 333 0.48 -8.26 5.32
C THR A 333 -0.89 -8.31 6.00
N SER A 334 -1.94 -8.70 5.28
CA SER A 334 -3.28 -8.88 5.85
C SER A 334 -3.31 -9.89 6.99
N SER A 335 -2.58 -11.01 6.89
CA SER A 335 -2.59 -12.03 7.96
C SER A 335 -2.04 -11.51 9.30
N ARG A 336 -1.07 -10.59 9.28
CA ARG A 336 -0.52 -9.97 10.50
C ARG A 336 -1.56 -9.08 11.20
N LEU A 337 -2.40 -8.42 10.43
CA LEU A 337 -3.47 -7.58 10.95
C LEU A 337 -4.56 -8.41 11.66
N PHE A 338 -4.99 -9.53 11.07
CA PHE A 338 -5.94 -10.44 11.72
C PHE A 338 -5.40 -10.99 13.04
N TYR A 339 -4.11 -11.32 13.07
CA TYR A 339 -3.43 -11.76 14.30
C TYR A 339 -3.48 -10.67 15.38
N ALA A 340 -3.12 -9.43 15.06
CA ALA A 340 -3.15 -8.31 16.01
C ALA A 340 -4.54 -8.06 16.58
N GLY A 341 -5.58 -8.06 15.74
CA GLY A 341 -6.96 -7.85 16.19
C GLY A 341 -7.49 -8.94 17.13
N ALA A 342 -7.00 -10.17 17.01
CA ALA A 342 -7.48 -11.25 17.89
C ALA A 342 -6.67 -11.40 19.18
N CYS A 343 -5.43 -10.88 19.24
CA CYS A 343 -4.75 -10.68 20.52
C CYS A 343 -5.59 -9.81 21.47
N GLU A 344 -6.33 -8.85 20.92
CA GLU A 344 -7.24 -7.96 21.65
C GLU A 344 -8.68 -8.52 21.77
N GLY A 345 -8.92 -9.77 21.36
CA GLY A 345 -10.24 -10.40 21.42
C GLY A 345 -11.30 -9.81 20.49
N GLN A 346 -10.88 -9.02 19.49
CA GLN A 346 -11.78 -8.29 18.59
C GLN A 346 -12.07 -9.01 17.27
N MET A 347 -11.47 -10.19 17.07
CA MET A 347 -11.64 -11.02 15.88
C MET A 347 -11.97 -12.47 16.27
N PRO A 348 -12.73 -13.20 15.44
CA PRO A 348 -12.96 -14.62 15.66
C PRO A 348 -11.65 -15.41 15.72
N GLU A 349 -11.50 -16.27 16.72
CA GLU A 349 -10.27 -17.06 16.95
C GLU A 349 -9.87 -17.94 15.76
N ILE A 350 -10.84 -18.35 14.92
CA ILE A 350 -10.55 -19.15 13.72
C ILE A 350 -9.64 -18.40 12.72
N LEU A 351 -9.74 -17.08 12.63
CA LEU A 351 -8.96 -16.27 11.71
C LEU A 351 -7.49 -16.10 12.16
N THR A 352 -7.15 -16.50 13.38
CA THR A 352 -5.79 -16.42 13.91
C THR A 352 -5.10 -17.76 14.06
N MET A 353 -5.79 -18.84 13.72
CA MET A 353 -5.19 -20.17 13.72
C MET A 353 -4.09 -20.26 12.66
N ILE A 354 -2.96 -20.85 13.06
CA ILE A 354 -1.83 -21.14 12.19
C ILE A 354 -1.82 -22.64 11.90
N GLN A 355 -1.61 -23.02 10.64
CA GLN A 355 -1.54 -24.41 10.23
C GLN A 355 -0.32 -25.11 10.86
N VAL A 356 -0.54 -26.23 11.58
CA VAL A 356 0.51 -26.94 12.32
C VAL A 356 1.64 -27.46 11.41
N SER A 357 1.32 -27.98 10.23
CA SER A 357 2.31 -28.62 9.34
C SER A 357 3.17 -27.64 8.53
N ARG A 358 2.67 -26.41 8.30
CA ARG A 358 3.30 -25.42 7.40
C ARG A 358 3.61 -24.09 8.07
N LEU A 359 3.11 -23.86 9.28
CA LEU A 359 3.24 -22.61 10.04
C LEU A 359 2.70 -21.38 9.27
N THR A 360 1.62 -21.57 8.50
CA THR A 360 1.00 -20.52 7.67
C THR A 360 -0.39 -20.13 8.21
N PRO A 361 -0.79 -18.84 8.15
CA PRO A 361 -2.10 -18.36 8.61
C PRO A 361 -3.20 -18.60 7.56
N ALA A 362 -3.44 -19.86 7.21
CA ALA A 362 -4.33 -20.23 6.10
C ALA A 362 -5.77 -19.69 6.23
N PRO A 363 -6.45 -19.71 7.40
CA PRO A 363 -7.81 -19.19 7.52
C PRO A 363 -7.93 -17.69 7.19
N ALA A 364 -6.97 -16.87 7.64
CA ALA A 364 -6.94 -15.45 7.32
C ALA A 364 -6.74 -15.19 5.82
N VAL A 365 -5.81 -15.92 5.20
CA VAL A 365 -5.52 -15.82 3.76
C VAL A 365 -6.74 -16.23 2.93
N ILE A 366 -7.42 -17.31 3.31
CA ILE A 366 -8.63 -17.79 2.62
C ILE A 366 -9.77 -16.78 2.77
N CYS A 367 -10.00 -16.25 3.98
CA CYS A 367 -11.01 -15.22 4.22
C CYS A 367 -10.77 -13.98 3.34
N MET A 368 -9.52 -13.49 3.30
CA MET A 368 -9.12 -12.38 2.43
C MET A 368 -9.34 -12.65 0.96
N ALA A 369 -8.97 -13.84 0.49
CA ALA A 369 -9.17 -14.25 -0.90
C ALA A 369 -10.67 -14.27 -1.25
N ILE A 370 -11.51 -14.82 -0.38
CA ILE A 370 -12.97 -14.86 -0.55
C ILE A 370 -13.55 -13.45 -0.62
N LEU A 371 -13.20 -12.59 0.33
CA LEU A 371 -13.66 -11.19 0.33
C LEU A 371 -13.21 -10.45 -0.93
N SER A 372 -11.97 -10.67 -1.37
CA SER A 372 -11.45 -10.04 -2.59
C SER A 372 -12.19 -10.53 -3.84
N MET A 373 -12.54 -11.82 -3.90
CA MET A 373 -13.37 -12.38 -4.98
C MET A 373 -14.78 -11.77 -5.00
N LEU A 374 -15.36 -11.42 -3.85
CA LEU A 374 -16.65 -10.70 -3.81
C LEU A 374 -16.53 -9.32 -4.46
N TYR A 375 -15.43 -8.60 -4.26
CA TYR A 375 -15.21 -7.31 -4.92
C TYR A 375 -15.00 -7.43 -6.45
N LEU A 376 -14.56 -8.59 -6.94
CA LEU A 376 -14.45 -8.85 -8.39
C LEU A 376 -15.81 -8.91 -9.10
N THR A 377 -16.95 -8.91 -8.39
CA THR A 377 -18.26 -8.79 -9.05
C THR A 377 -18.41 -7.45 -9.78
N SER A 378 -17.70 -6.42 -9.32
CA SER A 378 -17.57 -5.14 -10.02
C SER A 378 -16.38 -5.16 -10.98
N SER A 379 -16.61 -4.86 -12.26
CA SER A 379 -15.55 -4.67 -13.25
C SER A 379 -14.99 -3.25 -13.29
N ASN A 380 -15.63 -2.28 -12.61
CA ASN A 380 -15.23 -0.89 -12.68
C ASN A 380 -14.15 -0.55 -11.64
N ILE A 381 -12.89 -0.51 -12.09
CA ILE A 381 -11.73 -0.21 -11.25
C ILE A 381 -11.82 1.20 -10.64
N ASN A 382 -12.25 2.21 -11.39
CA ASN A 382 -12.34 3.59 -10.89
C ASN A 382 -13.38 3.70 -9.77
N ALA A 383 -14.50 3.00 -9.88
CA ALA A 383 -15.50 2.95 -8.82
C ALA A 383 -14.95 2.30 -7.54
N LEU A 384 -14.21 1.19 -7.69
CA LEU A 384 -13.54 0.53 -6.57
C LEU A 384 -12.49 1.44 -5.91
N ILE A 385 -11.69 2.16 -6.71
CA ILE A 385 -10.70 3.14 -6.24
C ILE A 385 -11.38 4.26 -5.44
N ASN A 386 -12.48 4.81 -5.93
CA ASN A 386 -13.23 5.86 -5.21
C ASN A 386 -13.81 5.33 -3.90
N TYR A 387 -14.38 4.12 -3.91
CA TYR A 387 -14.94 3.48 -2.73
C TYR A 387 -13.87 3.22 -1.65
N VAL A 388 -12.73 2.62 -2.03
CA VAL A 388 -11.64 2.37 -1.09
C VAL A 388 -10.94 3.65 -0.65
N GLY A 389 -10.82 4.62 -1.55
CA GLY A 389 -10.24 5.93 -1.26
C GLY A 389 -11.00 6.64 -0.14
N PHE A 390 -12.33 6.69 -0.22
CA PHE A 390 -13.16 7.25 0.84
C PHE A 390 -12.92 6.55 2.19
N ALA A 391 -13.00 5.22 2.25
CA ALA A 391 -12.84 4.46 3.48
C ALA A 391 -11.44 4.60 4.09
N THR A 392 -10.41 4.61 3.24
CA THR A 392 -9.01 4.75 3.64
C THR A 392 -8.74 6.14 4.21
N TRP A 393 -9.15 7.19 3.51
CA TRP A 393 -8.87 8.57 3.94
C TRP A 393 -9.69 8.99 5.15
N LEU A 394 -10.92 8.46 5.31
CA LEU A 394 -11.67 8.62 6.55
C LEU A 394 -10.92 7.97 7.73
N SER A 395 -10.41 6.74 7.54
CA SER A 395 -9.65 6.02 8.57
C SER A 395 -8.36 6.74 8.94
N ILE A 396 -7.60 7.21 7.94
CA ILE A 396 -6.38 7.99 8.14
C ILE A 396 -6.68 9.30 8.86
N GLY A 397 -7.76 9.98 8.49
CA GLY A 397 -8.21 11.21 9.14
C GLY A 397 -8.46 11.01 10.64
N VAL A 398 -9.13 9.92 11.03
CA VAL A 398 -9.34 9.57 12.45
C VAL A 398 -8.02 9.31 13.16
N SER A 399 -7.09 8.59 12.55
CA SER A 399 -5.77 8.37 13.15
C SER A 399 -4.97 9.68 13.31
N VAL A 400 -5.03 10.60 12.34
CA VAL A 400 -4.35 11.90 12.45
C VAL A 400 -4.97 12.76 13.56
N LEU A 401 -6.28 12.66 13.82
CA LEU A 401 -6.94 13.33 14.95
C LEU A 401 -6.41 12.87 16.32
N CYS A 402 -5.75 11.70 16.41
CA CYS A 402 -5.08 11.29 17.64
C CYS A 402 -3.98 12.28 18.05
N VAL A 403 -3.26 12.90 17.10
CA VAL A 403 -2.17 13.84 17.40
C VAL A 403 -2.64 15.06 18.21
N PRO A 404 -3.56 15.91 17.71
CA PRO A 404 -4.01 17.07 18.47
C PRO A 404 -4.73 16.67 19.77
N TRP A 405 -5.43 15.53 19.79
CA TRP A 405 -6.08 15.02 21.00
C TRP A 405 -5.07 14.62 22.09
N LEU A 406 -4.02 13.89 21.73
CA LEU A 406 -2.96 13.50 22.66
C LEU A 406 -2.18 14.72 23.15
N ARG A 407 -1.92 15.70 22.29
CA ARG A 407 -1.31 16.98 22.73
C ARG A 407 -2.15 17.74 23.74
N TYR A 408 -3.48 17.63 23.68
CA TYR A 408 -4.37 18.28 24.64
C TYR A 408 -4.52 17.48 25.94
N THR A 409 -4.66 16.17 25.85
CA THR A 409 -4.94 15.29 27.01
C THR A 409 -3.69 14.84 27.76
N HIS A 410 -2.57 14.66 27.07
CA HIS A 410 -1.31 14.15 27.60
C HIS A 410 -0.12 14.96 27.04
N PRO A 411 0.01 16.25 27.41
CA PRO A 411 1.02 17.15 26.85
C PRO A 411 2.46 16.78 27.22
N ASP A 412 2.64 16.04 28.33
CA ASP A 412 3.96 15.68 28.88
C ASP A 412 4.48 14.33 28.39
N LEU A 413 3.84 13.73 27.37
CA LEU A 413 4.34 12.50 26.75
C LEU A 413 5.70 12.73 26.07
N PRO A 414 6.69 11.86 26.30
CA PRO A 414 8.07 12.04 25.83
C PRO A 414 8.29 11.85 24.33
#